data_AF-A0AAJ5MMP3-F1
#
_entry.id   AF-A0AAJ5MMP3-F1
#
_cell.length_a   1.000
_cell.length_b   1.000
_cell.length_c   1.000
_cell.angle_alpha   90.00
_cell.angle_beta   90.00
_cell.angle_gamma   90.00
#
_symmetry.space_group_name_H-M   'P 1'
#
loop_
_entity.id
_entity.type
_entity.pdbx_description
1 polymer ?
#
loop_
_entity_poly.entity_id
_entity_poly.type
_entity_poly.pdbx_seq_one_letter_code
_entity_poly.pdbx_strand_id
1 'polypeptide(L)'
;MSQREEYGDRLDEAYWEVNAAASRLISYGCGVSARHLQDRRLRMQFNRELAYYARRVMNDMYERKISSEDAIGKILAERNSLRSQSERISKQLIGLAGGASQIVTGIGICIGSMGAACAFPGAPMMAHGGNNLYENSKGLLTGRDDVVGPVRDAYISIAQSLGYSERDGNVAYYGLDLYLSYKGLTREVLKPNAWRLFYYLKADKQIALQQMSKAALGLEGTAGAVTLDQISKEYKK
;
A
#
# COMPACT_ATOMS: atom_id res chain seq x y z
N MET A 1 -37.54 33.74 -22.80
CA MET A 1 -36.11 33.72 -22.44
C MET A 1 -35.30 34.17 -23.64
N SER A 2 -34.45 35.17 -23.44
CA SER A 2 -33.50 35.66 -24.45
C SER A 2 -32.32 34.69 -24.57
N GLN A 3 -31.71 34.56 -25.75
CA GLN A 3 -30.46 33.81 -25.95
C GLN A 3 -29.34 34.25 -24.98
N ARG A 4 -29.40 35.48 -24.47
CA ARG A 4 -28.45 36.02 -23.50
C ARG A 4 -28.69 35.51 -22.07
N GLU A 5 -29.93 35.20 -21.70
CA GLU A 5 -30.29 34.59 -20.42
C GLU A 5 -29.94 33.10 -20.41
N GLU A 6 -30.30 32.38 -21.49
CA GLU A 6 -29.96 30.95 -21.66
C GLU A 6 -28.43 30.71 -21.73
N TYR A 7 -27.68 31.72 -22.19
CA TYR A 7 -26.22 31.70 -22.21
C TYR A 7 -25.59 31.95 -20.83
N GLY A 8 -26.18 32.84 -20.02
CA GLY A 8 -25.75 33.10 -18.65
C GLY A 8 -25.93 31.86 -17.78
N ASP A 9 -27.10 31.24 -17.84
CA ASP A 9 -27.42 30.02 -17.07
C ASP A 9 -26.46 28.86 -17.38
N ARG A 10 -26.11 28.63 -18.65
CA ARG A 10 -25.17 27.57 -19.05
C ARG A 10 -23.73 27.81 -18.56
N LEU A 11 -23.30 29.07 -18.51
CA LEU A 11 -21.99 29.44 -17.97
C LEU A 11 -21.94 29.28 -16.45
N ASP A 12 -23.01 29.64 -15.76
CA ASP A 12 -23.12 29.51 -14.31
C ASP A 12 -23.18 28.04 -13.87
N GLU A 13 -23.90 27.19 -14.61
CA GLU A 13 -23.94 25.74 -14.40
C GLU A 13 -22.56 25.11 -14.59
N ALA A 14 -21.88 25.41 -15.70
CA ALA A 14 -20.56 24.87 -15.99
C ALA A 14 -19.49 25.36 -14.99
N TYR A 15 -19.59 26.62 -14.55
CA TYR A 15 -18.73 27.17 -13.50
C TYR A 15 -18.94 26.42 -12.18
N TRP A 16 -20.19 26.15 -11.81
CA TRP A 16 -20.52 25.41 -10.58
C TRP A 16 -19.94 23.99 -10.60
N GLU A 17 -20.04 23.28 -11.72
CA GLU A 17 -19.49 21.92 -11.86
C GLU A 17 -17.97 21.89 -11.71
N VAL A 18 -17.27 22.78 -12.41
CA VAL A 18 -15.80 22.90 -12.33
C VAL A 18 -15.37 23.28 -10.91
N ASN A 19 -16.09 24.21 -10.27
CA ASN A 19 -15.82 24.61 -8.89
C ASN A 19 -16.06 23.47 -7.88
N ALA A 20 -17.09 22.66 -8.10
CA ALA A 20 -17.35 21.46 -7.29
C ALA A 20 -16.23 20.41 -7.47
N ALA A 21 -15.71 20.23 -8.69
CA ALA A 21 -14.59 19.35 -8.96
C ALA A 21 -13.29 19.84 -8.29
N ALA A 22 -13.02 21.15 -8.40
CA ALA A 22 -11.87 21.83 -7.79
C ALA A 22 -11.90 21.71 -6.26
N SER A 23 -13.05 21.97 -5.64
CA SER A 23 -13.24 21.83 -4.20
C SER A 23 -12.95 20.40 -3.73
N ARG A 24 -13.47 19.40 -4.45
CA ARG A 24 -13.19 17.99 -4.16
C ARG A 24 -11.72 17.61 -4.34
N LEU A 25 -11.00 18.19 -5.31
CA LEU A 25 -9.55 18.01 -5.45
C LEU A 25 -8.81 18.57 -4.24
N ILE A 26 -9.14 19.79 -3.81
CA ILE A 26 -8.51 20.43 -2.65
C ILE A 26 -8.79 19.63 -1.37
N SER A 27 -10.04 19.23 -1.12
CA SER A 27 -10.38 18.39 0.03
C SER A 27 -9.62 17.07 0.03
N TYR A 28 -9.51 16.42 -1.13
CA TYR A 28 -8.72 15.20 -1.27
C TYR A 28 -7.23 15.45 -0.98
N GLY A 29 -6.65 16.50 -1.55
CA GLY A 29 -5.26 16.90 -1.32
C GLY A 29 -4.96 17.19 0.14
N CYS A 30 -5.85 17.90 0.85
CA CYS A 30 -5.73 18.10 2.30
C CYS A 30 -5.68 16.78 3.07
N GLY A 31 -6.47 15.79 2.65
CA GLY A 31 -6.46 14.45 3.24
C GLY A 31 -5.15 13.69 2.96
N VAL A 32 -4.64 13.74 1.73
CA VAL A 32 -3.37 13.10 1.33
C VAL A 32 -2.19 13.74 2.07
N SER A 33 -2.15 15.07 2.12
CA SER A 33 -1.07 15.81 2.75
C SER A 33 -1.06 15.63 4.27
N ALA A 34 -2.21 15.53 4.92
CA ALA A 34 -2.31 15.22 6.34
C ALA A 34 -1.78 13.81 6.69
N ARG A 35 -1.88 12.85 5.76
CA ARG A 35 -1.42 11.46 5.96
C ARG A 35 0.09 11.33 5.79
N HIS A 36 0.65 11.97 4.77
CA HIS A 36 2.03 11.69 4.33
C HIS A 36 3.02 12.81 4.63
N LEU A 37 2.56 14.05 4.87
CA LEU A 37 3.42 15.21 5.16
C LEU A 37 3.31 15.60 6.63
N GLN A 38 4.28 15.15 7.44
CA GLN A 38 4.36 15.52 8.85
C GLN A 38 4.77 16.99 9.05
N ASP A 39 5.67 17.49 8.20
CA ASP A 39 6.12 18.88 8.29
C ASP A 39 4.97 19.84 7.94
N ARG A 40 4.61 20.71 8.90
CA ARG A 40 3.49 21.63 8.76
C ARG A 40 3.70 22.65 7.64
N ARG A 41 4.94 23.08 7.39
CA ARG A 41 5.27 24.06 6.33
C ARG A 41 5.13 23.40 4.96
N LEU A 42 5.69 22.21 4.77
CA LEU A 42 5.55 21.44 3.53
C LEU A 42 4.08 21.12 3.24
N ARG A 43 3.32 20.71 4.26
CA ARG A 43 1.87 20.47 4.12
C ARG A 43 1.11 21.72 3.69
N MET A 44 1.40 22.86 4.31
CA MET A 44 0.78 24.13 3.93
C MET A 44 1.19 24.58 2.53
N GLN A 45 2.45 24.39 2.13
CA GLN A 45 2.94 24.70 0.80
C GLN A 45 2.23 23.85 -0.26
N PHE A 46 2.18 22.53 -0.06
CA PHE A 46 1.47 21.60 -0.95
C PHE A 46 -0.01 21.98 -1.10
N ASN A 47 -0.72 22.20 0.00
CA ASN A 47 -2.15 22.57 -0.04
C ASN A 47 -2.36 23.90 -0.79
N ARG A 48 -1.43 24.85 -0.63
CA ARG A 48 -1.47 26.14 -1.33
C ARG A 48 -1.20 25.98 -2.83
N GLU A 49 -0.20 25.19 -3.22
CA GLU A 49 0.12 24.92 -4.62
C GLU A 49 -1.05 24.21 -5.33
N LEU A 50 -1.68 23.24 -4.66
CA LEU A 50 -2.85 22.56 -5.19
C LEU A 50 -4.06 23.50 -5.35
N ALA A 51 -4.28 24.40 -4.39
CA ALA A 51 -5.31 25.43 -4.50
C ALA A 51 -5.02 26.42 -5.64
N TYR A 52 -3.76 26.81 -5.85
CA TYR A 52 -3.37 27.65 -6.98
C TYR A 52 -3.57 26.96 -8.32
N TYR A 53 -3.24 25.67 -8.42
CA TYR A 53 -3.52 24.88 -9.62
C TYR A 53 -5.02 24.87 -9.93
N ALA A 54 -5.86 24.54 -8.95
CA ALA A 54 -7.30 24.50 -9.13
C ALA A 54 -7.87 25.88 -9.56
N ARG A 55 -7.42 26.97 -8.92
CA ARG A 55 -7.82 28.34 -9.29
C ARG A 55 -7.36 28.71 -10.70
N ARG A 56 -6.15 28.31 -11.11
CA ARG A 56 -5.65 28.57 -12.47
C ARG A 56 -6.53 27.89 -13.51
N VAL A 57 -6.91 26.63 -13.29
CA VAL A 57 -7.82 25.91 -14.19
C VAL A 57 -9.20 26.58 -14.26
N MET A 58 -9.75 27.05 -13.13
CA MET A 58 -11.03 27.78 -13.14
C MET A 58 -10.93 29.13 -13.88
N ASN A 59 -9.85 29.89 -13.68
CA ASN A 59 -9.63 31.15 -14.37
C ASN A 59 -9.45 30.94 -15.88
N ASP A 60 -8.69 29.94 -16.30
CA ASP A 60 -8.51 29.62 -17.71
C ASP A 60 -9.86 29.26 -18.38
N MET A 61 -10.76 28.60 -17.65
CA MET A 61 -12.12 28.32 -18.12
C MET A 61 -12.98 29.60 -18.20
N TYR A 62 -12.96 30.44 -17.17
CA TYR A 62 -13.70 31.71 -17.14
C TYR A 62 -13.25 32.67 -18.26
N GLU A 63 -11.94 32.75 -18.48
CA GLU A 63 -11.31 33.51 -19.57
C GLU A 63 -11.46 32.84 -20.94
N ARG A 64 -12.17 31.70 -21.03
CA ARG A 64 -12.44 30.93 -22.25
C ARG A 64 -11.20 30.43 -22.99
N LYS A 65 -10.09 30.26 -22.26
CA LYS A 65 -8.86 29.64 -22.79
C LYS A 65 -9.00 28.12 -22.91
N ILE A 66 -9.87 27.51 -22.10
CA ILE A 66 -10.20 26.08 -22.12
C ILE A 66 -11.71 25.88 -21.97
N SER A 67 -12.22 24.75 -22.44
CA SER A 67 -13.62 24.38 -22.21
C SER A 67 -13.87 23.91 -20.77
N SER A 68 -15.14 23.86 -20.35
CA SER A 68 -15.52 23.32 -19.05
C SER A 68 -15.18 21.83 -18.92
N GLU A 69 -15.34 21.07 -20.01
CA GLU A 69 -14.95 19.66 -20.06
C GLU A 69 -13.44 19.48 -19.88
N ASP A 70 -12.62 20.29 -20.57
CA ASP A 70 -11.17 20.28 -20.41
C ASP A 70 -10.75 20.66 -18.99
N ALA A 71 -11.43 21.62 -18.37
CA ALA A 71 -11.19 22.05 -17.00
C ALA A 71 -11.47 20.93 -16.00
N ILE A 72 -12.62 20.26 -16.12
CA ILE A 72 -12.97 19.08 -15.32
C ILE A 72 -11.95 17.97 -15.56
N GLY A 73 -11.58 17.70 -16.82
CA GLY A 73 -10.58 16.71 -17.20
C GLY A 73 -9.23 16.94 -16.52
N LYS A 74 -8.73 18.19 -16.54
CA LYS A 74 -7.48 18.58 -15.86
C LYS A 74 -7.54 18.40 -14.34
N ILE A 75 -8.66 18.75 -13.71
CA ILE A 75 -8.85 18.58 -12.25
C ILE A 75 -8.93 17.10 -11.87
N LEU A 76 -9.64 16.29 -12.66
CA LEU A 76 -9.76 14.85 -12.42
C LEU A 76 -8.44 14.13 -12.68
N ALA A 77 -7.70 14.51 -13.72
CA ALA A 77 -6.37 14.00 -13.99
C ALA A 77 -5.41 14.26 -12.81
N GLU A 78 -5.40 15.49 -12.28
CA GLU A 78 -4.60 15.83 -11.10
C GLU A 78 -5.02 15.03 -9.87
N ARG A 79 -6.34 14.89 -9.63
CA ARG A 79 -6.84 14.05 -8.53
C ARG A 79 -6.39 12.60 -8.68
N ASN A 80 -6.50 12.03 -9.88
CA ASN A 80 -6.14 10.65 -10.16
C ASN A 80 -4.63 10.42 -10.00
N SER A 81 -3.80 11.39 -10.42
CA SER A 81 -2.36 11.40 -10.17
C SER A 81 -2.03 11.42 -8.67
N LEU A 82 -2.65 12.32 -7.89
CA LEU A 82 -2.46 12.35 -6.43
C LEU A 82 -2.94 11.06 -5.77
N ARG A 83 -4.04 10.48 -6.27
CA ARG A 83 -4.57 9.22 -5.77
C ARG A 83 -3.62 8.06 -6.03
N SER A 84 -3.12 7.91 -7.25
CA SER A 84 -2.19 6.82 -7.58
C SER A 84 -0.90 6.92 -6.77
N GLN A 85 -0.37 8.14 -6.60
CA GLN A 85 0.81 8.39 -5.77
C GLN A 85 0.54 8.06 -4.29
N SER A 86 -0.61 8.48 -3.75
CA SER A 86 -1.01 8.20 -2.37
C SER A 86 -1.24 6.70 -2.13
N GLU A 87 -1.87 6.00 -3.07
CA GLU A 87 -2.08 4.55 -3.03
C GLU A 87 -0.74 3.81 -3.07
N ARG A 88 0.18 4.22 -3.95
CA ARG A 88 1.54 3.65 -4.02
C ARG A 88 2.28 3.81 -2.70
N ILE A 89 2.36 5.03 -2.17
CA ILE A 89 3.04 5.31 -0.89
C ILE A 89 2.39 4.48 0.23
N SER A 90 1.06 4.42 0.28
CA SER A 90 0.35 3.65 1.30
C SER A 90 0.65 2.15 1.22
N LYS A 91 0.63 1.57 0.01
CA LYS A 91 1.00 0.16 -0.21
C LYS A 91 2.44 -0.11 0.23
N GLN A 92 3.35 0.81 -0.07
CA GLN A 92 4.75 0.66 0.33
C GLN A 92 4.94 0.75 1.84
N LEU A 93 4.26 1.67 2.52
CA LEU A 93 4.27 1.75 3.98
C LEU A 93 3.70 0.49 4.63
N ILE A 94 2.63 -0.08 4.07
CA ILE A 94 2.07 -1.37 4.50
C ILE A 94 3.10 -2.49 4.29
N GLY A 95 3.76 -2.55 3.13
CA GLY A 95 4.79 -3.53 2.83
C GLY A 95 6.02 -3.42 3.74
N LEU A 96 6.41 -2.21 4.15
CA LEU A 96 7.45 -2.01 5.16
C LEU A 96 7.04 -2.58 6.53
N ALA A 97 5.84 -2.23 6.98
CA ALA A 97 5.35 -2.69 8.28
C ALA A 97 5.14 -4.22 8.30
N GLY A 98 4.60 -4.79 7.22
CA GLY A 98 4.47 -6.23 7.03
C GLY A 98 5.83 -6.92 7.00
N GLY A 99 6.80 -6.38 6.25
CA GLY A 99 8.15 -6.94 6.19
C GLY A 99 8.86 -6.96 7.55
N ALA A 100 8.74 -5.89 8.33
CA ALA A 100 9.26 -5.85 9.70
C ALA A 100 8.57 -6.89 10.61
N SER A 101 7.24 -7.00 10.53
CA SER A 101 6.46 -8.00 11.26
C SER A 101 6.87 -9.43 10.92
N GLN A 102 7.14 -9.72 9.64
CA GLN A 102 7.63 -11.02 9.20
C GLN A 102 9.01 -11.34 9.78
N ILE A 103 9.96 -10.39 9.77
CA ILE A 103 11.27 -10.60 10.41
C ILE A 103 11.12 -10.93 11.89
N VAL A 104 10.37 -10.12 12.64
CA VAL A 104 10.13 -10.35 14.07
C VAL A 104 9.47 -11.70 14.32
N THR A 105 8.48 -12.07 13.49
CA THR A 105 7.79 -13.36 13.60
C THR A 105 8.73 -14.52 13.29
N GLY A 106 9.58 -14.40 12.27
CA GLY A 106 10.59 -15.40 11.91
C GLY A 106 11.63 -15.62 13.02
N ILE A 107 12.13 -14.54 13.63
CA ILE A 107 13.00 -14.60 14.82
C ILE A 107 12.27 -15.31 15.97
N GLY A 108 11.02 -14.94 16.24
CA GLY A 108 10.20 -15.55 17.26
C GLY A 108 9.95 -17.05 17.04
N ILE A 109 9.81 -17.48 15.78
CA ILE A 109 9.70 -18.89 15.40
C ILE A 109 11.02 -19.62 15.68
N CYS A 110 12.16 -19.07 15.27
CA CYS A 110 13.47 -19.67 15.52
C CYS A 110 13.73 -19.84 17.02
N ILE A 111 13.53 -18.79 17.83
CA ILE A 111 13.77 -18.84 19.27
C ILE A 111 12.75 -19.73 19.98
N GLY A 112 11.46 -19.56 19.68
CA GLY A 112 10.37 -20.30 20.34
C GLY A 112 10.37 -21.81 20.04
N SER A 113 11.00 -22.23 18.94
CA SER A 113 11.19 -23.64 18.59
C SER A 113 12.56 -24.20 18.95
N MET A 114 13.40 -23.44 19.65
CA MET A 114 14.80 -23.80 19.92
C MET A 114 15.57 -24.18 18.64
N GLY A 115 15.31 -23.45 17.55
CA GLY A 115 15.93 -23.66 16.25
C GLY A 115 15.24 -24.69 15.36
N ALA A 116 14.39 -25.58 15.90
CA ALA A 116 13.80 -26.69 15.14
C ALA A 116 12.94 -26.24 13.96
N ALA A 117 12.28 -25.08 14.06
CA ALA A 117 11.49 -24.48 12.99
C ALA A 117 12.19 -23.29 12.31
N CYS A 118 13.50 -23.12 12.54
CA CYS A 118 14.23 -21.99 11.99
C CYS A 118 14.53 -22.17 10.50
N ALA A 119 14.94 -23.36 10.05
CA ALA A 119 15.11 -23.61 8.62
C ALA A 119 13.79 -23.44 7.84
N PHE A 120 12.68 -23.86 8.44
CA PHE A 120 11.34 -23.61 7.92
C PHE A 120 10.30 -23.64 9.05
N PRO A 121 9.38 -22.66 9.13
CA PRO A 121 9.23 -21.49 8.24
C PRO A 121 10.04 -20.24 8.65
N GLY A 122 10.85 -20.29 9.72
CA GLY A 122 11.48 -19.10 10.32
C GLY A 122 12.37 -18.27 9.37
N ALA A 123 13.37 -18.90 8.76
CA ALA A 123 14.32 -18.24 7.87
C ALA A 123 13.69 -17.73 6.57
N PRO A 124 12.83 -18.50 5.87
CA PRO A 124 12.05 -17.97 4.75
C PRO A 124 11.23 -16.73 5.12
N MET A 125 10.60 -16.72 6.30
CA MET A 125 9.83 -15.56 6.75
C MET A 125 10.71 -14.33 6.99
N MET A 126 11.90 -14.50 7.56
CA MET A 126 12.87 -13.40 7.69
C MET A 126 13.37 -12.92 6.32
N ALA A 127 13.62 -13.83 5.37
CA ALA A 127 14.09 -13.49 4.04
C ALA A 127 13.04 -12.70 3.25
N HIS A 128 11.80 -13.17 3.22
CA HIS A 128 10.66 -12.47 2.59
C HIS A 128 10.41 -11.13 3.27
N GLY A 129 10.43 -11.08 4.60
CA GLY A 129 10.30 -9.83 5.36
C GLY A 129 11.40 -8.81 5.06
N GLY A 130 12.65 -9.27 4.95
CA GLY A 130 13.79 -8.44 4.54
C GLY A 130 13.67 -7.94 3.10
N ASN A 131 13.19 -8.79 2.19
CA ASN A 131 12.95 -8.41 0.81
C ASN A 131 11.83 -7.37 0.67
N ASN A 132 10.71 -7.56 1.38
CA ASN A 132 9.62 -6.61 1.46
C ASN A 132 10.10 -5.26 2.03
N LEU A 133 10.95 -5.27 3.08
CA LEU A 133 11.58 -4.03 3.56
C LEU A 133 12.43 -3.36 2.49
N TYR A 134 13.27 -4.11 1.77
CA TYR A 134 14.14 -3.58 0.73
C TYR A 134 13.35 -2.96 -0.43
N GLU A 135 12.43 -3.72 -1.04
CA GLU A 135 11.65 -3.30 -2.20
C GLU A 135 10.82 -2.05 -1.89
N ASN A 136 10.13 -2.04 -0.75
CA ASN A 136 9.27 -0.92 -0.37
C ASN A 136 10.07 0.31 0.07
N SER A 137 11.22 0.13 0.75
CA SER A 137 12.09 1.26 1.12
C SER A 137 12.68 1.92 -0.11
N LYS A 138 13.26 1.12 -1.00
CA LYS A 138 13.85 1.60 -2.25
C LYS A 138 12.79 2.22 -3.15
N GLY A 139 11.60 1.63 -3.20
CA GLY A 139 10.46 2.15 -3.95
C GLY A 139 10.00 3.52 -3.45
N LEU A 140 9.89 3.71 -2.13
CA LEU A 140 9.58 5.02 -1.53
C LEU A 140 10.66 6.06 -1.85
N LEU A 141 11.94 5.70 -1.71
CA LEU A 141 13.06 6.61 -1.95
C LEU A 141 13.19 7.01 -3.43
N THR A 142 12.81 6.14 -4.35
CA THR A 142 12.95 6.37 -5.80
C THR A 142 11.65 6.77 -6.48
N GLY A 143 10.52 6.77 -5.77
CA GLY A 143 9.20 7.02 -6.33
C GLY A 143 8.69 5.94 -7.29
N ARG A 144 9.28 4.73 -7.23
CA ARG A 144 8.99 3.59 -8.11
C ARG A 144 8.25 2.49 -7.38
N ASP A 145 7.44 1.71 -8.09
CA ASP A 145 6.69 0.55 -7.58
C ASP A 145 7.09 -0.79 -8.22
N ASP A 146 8.10 -0.77 -9.10
CA ASP A 146 8.60 -1.91 -9.85
C ASP A 146 9.95 -2.44 -9.33
N VAL A 147 10.36 -2.04 -8.11
CA VAL A 147 11.61 -2.51 -7.51
C VAL A 147 11.53 -4.03 -7.27
N VAL A 148 12.53 -4.76 -7.76
CA VAL A 148 12.75 -6.19 -7.49
C VAL A 148 13.89 -6.32 -6.48
N GLY A 149 13.63 -7.02 -5.39
CA GLY A 149 14.63 -7.35 -4.38
C GLY A 149 15.27 -8.72 -4.62
N PRO A 150 16.39 -9.00 -3.95
CA PRO A 150 17.21 -10.18 -4.21
C PRO A 150 16.48 -11.51 -3.96
N VAL A 151 15.54 -11.55 -3.00
CA VAL A 151 14.78 -12.78 -2.75
C VAL A 151 13.80 -13.02 -3.88
N ARG A 152 13.02 -12.01 -4.31
CA ARG A 152 12.09 -12.16 -5.43
C ARG A 152 12.81 -12.50 -6.74
N ASP A 153 13.95 -11.86 -6.98
CA ASP A 153 14.82 -12.14 -8.14
C ASP A 153 15.31 -13.59 -8.16
N ALA A 154 15.64 -14.17 -7.00
CA ALA A 154 16.00 -15.57 -6.90
C ALA A 154 14.85 -16.51 -7.32
N TYR A 155 13.61 -16.22 -6.94
CA TYR A 155 12.44 -17.00 -7.38
C TYR A 155 12.26 -16.93 -8.90
N ILE A 156 12.37 -15.73 -9.46
CA ILE A 156 12.32 -15.50 -10.92
C ILE A 156 13.41 -16.30 -11.63
N SER A 157 14.65 -16.18 -11.15
CA SER A 157 15.82 -16.84 -11.74
C SER A 157 15.69 -18.37 -11.69
N ILE A 158 15.24 -18.92 -10.55
CA ILE A 158 14.99 -20.36 -10.42
C ILE A 158 13.89 -20.81 -11.37
N ALA A 159 12.76 -20.09 -11.43
CA ALA A 159 11.66 -20.41 -12.33
C ALA A 159 12.13 -20.45 -13.79
N GLN A 160 12.86 -19.42 -14.24
CA GLN A 160 13.42 -19.34 -15.59
C GLN A 160 14.41 -20.46 -15.88
N SER A 161 15.28 -20.83 -14.92
CA SER A 161 16.22 -21.94 -15.08
C SER A 161 15.55 -23.30 -15.29
N LEU A 162 14.31 -23.44 -14.82
CA LEU A 162 13.46 -24.63 -14.95
C LEU A 162 12.53 -24.55 -16.18
N GLY A 163 12.65 -23.51 -17.00
CA GLY A 163 11.82 -23.31 -18.20
C GLY A 163 10.48 -22.62 -17.95
N TYR A 164 10.23 -22.10 -16.76
CA TYR A 164 9.04 -21.32 -16.43
C TYR A 164 9.23 -19.83 -16.72
N SER A 165 8.13 -19.07 -16.71
CA SER A 165 8.15 -17.62 -16.97
C SER A 165 8.53 -16.80 -15.73
N GLU A 166 8.90 -15.54 -15.94
CA GLU A 166 9.08 -14.57 -14.83
C GLU A 166 7.82 -14.45 -13.97
N ARG A 167 6.64 -14.47 -14.62
CA ARG A 167 5.33 -14.46 -13.94
C ARG A 167 5.22 -15.61 -12.94
N ASP A 168 5.64 -16.81 -13.31
CA ASP A 168 5.55 -17.98 -12.45
C ASP A 168 6.47 -17.83 -11.22
N GLY A 169 7.65 -17.21 -11.40
CA GLY A 169 8.55 -16.83 -10.30
C GLY A 169 7.94 -15.79 -9.35
N ASN A 170 7.33 -14.74 -9.90
CA ASN A 170 6.61 -13.73 -9.10
C ASN A 170 5.45 -14.35 -8.31
N VAL A 171 4.62 -15.17 -8.97
CA VAL A 171 3.50 -15.86 -8.32
C VAL A 171 4.00 -16.81 -7.23
N ALA A 172 5.11 -17.52 -7.45
CA ALA A 172 5.70 -18.39 -6.42
C ALA A 172 6.22 -17.59 -5.21
N TYR A 173 6.86 -16.44 -5.43
CA TYR A 173 7.30 -15.55 -4.36
C TYR A 173 6.11 -15.05 -3.54
N TYR A 174 5.13 -14.40 -4.17
CA TYR A 174 3.95 -13.86 -3.46
C TYR A 174 3.09 -14.96 -2.83
N GLY A 175 2.98 -16.13 -3.46
CA GLY A 175 2.27 -17.28 -2.94
C GLY A 175 2.92 -17.83 -1.66
N LEU A 176 4.26 -17.95 -1.64
CA LEU A 176 4.95 -18.37 -0.43
C LEU A 176 4.88 -17.30 0.66
N ASP A 177 5.00 -16.02 0.31
CA ASP A 177 4.84 -14.91 1.25
C ASP A 177 3.48 -14.99 2.00
N LEU A 178 2.38 -15.16 1.26
CA LEU A 178 1.04 -15.38 1.84
C LEU A 178 0.96 -16.63 2.71
N TYR A 179 1.55 -17.74 2.25
CA TYR A 179 1.59 -18.98 3.03
C TYR A 179 2.35 -18.81 4.34
N LEU A 180 3.50 -18.14 4.31
CA LEU A 180 4.32 -17.87 5.49
C LEU A 180 3.53 -16.99 6.46
N SER A 181 2.90 -15.92 6.00
CA SER A 181 2.06 -15.06 6.83
C SER A 181 0.91 -15.85 7.48
N TYR A 182 0.20 -16.69 6.72
CA TYR A 182 -0.80 -17.61 7.28
C TYR A 182 -0.22 -18.52 8.36
N LYS A 183 0.93 -19.18 8.11
CA LYS A 183 1.62 -20.01 9.10
C LYS A 183 2.02 -19.23 10.34
N GLY A 184 2.45 -17.98 10.17
CA GLY A 184 2.79 -17.05 11.26
C GLY A 184 1.60 -16.75 12.16
N LEU A 185 0.40 -16.60 11.59
CA LEU A 185 -0.85 -16.36 12.30
C LEU A 185 -1.39 -17.62 13.01
N THR A 186 -1.26 -18.79 12.39
CA THR A 186 -1.83 -20.04 12.92
C THR A 186 -0.86 -20.82 13.81
N ARG A 187 0.38 -20.35 13.99
CA ARG A 187 1.34 -21.04 14.87
C ARG A 187 0.87 -21.04 16.31
N GLU A 188 1.24 -22.09 17.04
CA GLU A 188 1.03 -22.14 18.48
C GLU A 188 2.04 -21.22 19.20
N VAL A 189 1.54 -20.43 20.13
CA VAL A 189 2.30 -19.56 21.03
C VAL A 189 1.87 -19.81 22.46
N LEU A 190 2.77 -19.57 23.42
CA LEU A 190 2.46 -19.69 24.84
C LEU A 190 1.41 -18.67 25.24
N LYS A 191 0.39 -19.10 25.98
CA LYS A 191 -0.62 -18.19 26.56
C LYS A 191 0.06 -17.14 27.43
N PRO A 192 -0.48 -15.91 27.50
CA PRO A 192 -0.03 -14.95 28.50
C PRO A 192 -0.20 -15.58 29.89
N ASN A 193 0.86 -15.56 30.70
CA ASN A 193 0.92 -16.18 32.03
C ASN A 193 0.96 -17.73 32.06
N ALA A 194 1.26 -18.39 30.93
CA ALA A 194 1.56 -19.82 30.95
C ALA A 194 2.77 -20.11 31.85
N TRP A 195 2.59 -20.98 32.84
CA TRP A 195 3.66 -21.42 33.73
C TRP A 195 4.09 -22.84 33.40
N ARG A 196 5.39 -23.14 33.53
CA ARG A 196 5.94 -24.48 33.37
C ARG A 196 6.46 -25.00 34.71
N LEU A 197 6.16 -26.27 35.02
CA LEU A 197 6.88 -26.99 36.06
C LEU A 197 8.16 -27.63 35.48
N PHE A 198 8.02 -28.48 34.46
CA PHE A 198 9.14 -29.12 33.75
C PHE A 198 9.17 -28.81 32.25
N TYR A 199 8.02 -28.84 31.59
CA TYR A 199 7.84 -28.50 30.17
C TYR A 199 6.46 -27.91 29.91
N TYR A 200 6.31 -27.15 28.81
CA TYR A 200 5.02 -26.60 28.40
C TYR A 200 4.16 -27.68 27.73
N LEU A 201 2.88 -27.75 28.12
CA LEU A 201 1.88 -28.64 27.54
C LEU A 201 1.15 -27.95 26.39
N LYS A 202 0.43 -28.72 25.58
CA LYS A 202 -0.47 -28.15 24.56
C LYS A 202 -1.54 -27.24 25.16
N ALA A 203 -2.01 -27.55 26.38
CA ALA A 203 -2.97 -26.74 27.10
C ALA A 203 -2.47 -25.32 27.42
N ASP A 204 -1.14 -25.13 27.48
CA ASP A 204 -0.48 -23.85 27.76
C ASP A 204 -0.32 -22.98 26.51
N LYS A 205 -0.73 -23.49 25.35
CA LYS A 205 -0.58 -22.82 24.06
C LYS A 205 -1.93 -22.39 23.49
N GLN A 206 -1.87 -21.40 22.63
CA GLN A 206 -2.98 -20.96 21.78
C GLN A 206 -2.45 -20.45 20.44
N ILE A 207 -3.31 -20.23 19.47
CA ILE A 207 -2.86 -19.71 18.16
C ILE A 207 -2.41 -18.24 18.27
N ALA A 208 -1.38 -17.86 17.52
CA ALA A 208 -0.81 -16.51 17.56
C ALA A 208 -1.84 -15.42 17.26
N LEU A 209 -2.77 -15.71 16.34
CA LEU A 209 -3.89 -14.84 16.00
C LEU A 209 -4.70 -14.37 17.23
N GLN A 210 -4.86 -15.22 18.26
CA GLN A 210 -5.62 -14.88 19.47
C GLN A 210 -4.89 -13.89 20.39
N GLN A 211 -3.57 -13.71 20.22
CA GLN A 211 -2.77 -12.74 20.98
C GLN A 211 -2.56 -11.42 20.25
N MET A 212 -2.94 -11.34 18.97
CA MET A 212 -2.73 -10.14 18.19
C MET A 212 -3.71 -9.03 18.59
N SER A 213 -3.23 -7.80 18.57
CA SER A 213 -4.11 -6.64 18.67
C SER A 213 -4.97 -6.52 17.41
N LYS A 214 -6.14 -5.87 17.53
CA LYS A 214 -7.01 -5.58 16.37
C LYS A 214 -6.29 -4.80 15.27
N ALA A 215 -5.39 -3.89 15.66
CA ALA A 215 -4.59 -3.10 14.73
C ALA A 215 -3.58 -3.97 13.96
N ALA A 216 -2.87 -4.86 14.65
CA ALA A 216 -1.93 -5.79 14.01
C ALA A 216 -2.67 -6.74 13.07
N LEU A 217 -3.83 -7.26 13.48
CA LEU A 217 -4.66 -8.10 12.61
C LEU A 217 -5.17 -7.34 11.37
N GLY A 218 -5.58 -6.09 11.54
CA GLY A 218 -5.96 -5.23 10.43
C GLY A 218 -4.81 -4.99 9.44
N LEU A 219 -3.59 -4.79 9.95
CA LEU A 219 -2.39 -4.65 9.13
C LEU A 219 -2.06 -5.92 8.34
N GLU A 220 -2.11 -7.09 8.98
CA GLU A 220 -1.88 -8.37 8.30
C GLU A 220 -2.92 -8.61 7.20
N GLY A 221 -4.20 -8.29 7.47
CA GLY A 221 -5.26 -8.39 6.47
C GLY A 221 -5.04 -7.46 5.28
N THR A 222 -4.62 -6.20 5.50
CA THR A 222 -4.35 -5.26 4.41
C THR A 222 -3.08 -5.61 3.66
N ALA A 223 -2.02 -6.06 4.34
CA ALA A 223 -0.80 -6.55 3.71
C ALA A 223 -1.10 -7.74 2.80
N GLY A 224 -1.84 -8.74 3.29
CA GLY A 224 -2.27 -9.88 2.48
C GLY A 224 -3.11 -9.49 1.27
N ALA A 225 -4.01 -8.50 1.42
CA ALA A 225 -4.78 -7.98 0.28
C ALA A 225 -3.90 -7.28 -0.76
N VAL A 226 -2.84 -6.57 -0.34
CA VAL A 226 -1.85 -5.97 -1.25
C VAL A 226 -1.07 -7.06 -2.00
N THR A 227 -0.62 -8.12 -1.32
CA THR A 227 0.06 -9.25 -1.96
C THR A 227 -0.85 -9.97 -2.97
N LEU A 228 -2.15 -10.13 -2.65
CA LEU A 228 -3.14 -10.67 -3.60
C LEU A 228 -3.37 -9.77 -4.82
N ASP A 229 -3.41 -8.44 -4.64
CA ASP A 229 -3.45 -7.47 -5.76
C ASP A 229 -2.21 -7.62 -6.65
N GLN A 230 -1.02 -7.82 -6.07
CA GLN A 230 0.20 -8.07 -6.83
C GLN A 230 0.10 -9.36 -7.66
N ILE A 231 -0.37 -10.47 -7.08
CA ILE A 231 -0.63 -11.71 -7.83
C ILE A 231 -1.64 -11.46 -8.96
N SER A 232 -2.74 -10.75 -8.68
CA SER A 232 -3.75 -10.42 -9.70
C SER A 232 -3.16 -9.64 -10.88
N LYS A 233 -2.24 -8.72 -10.60
CA LYS A 233 -1.55 -7.96 -11.65
C LYS A 233 -0.64 -8.83 -12.50
N GLU A 234 0.07 -9.81 -11.90
CA GLU A 234 0.89 -10.75 -12.66
C GLU A 234 0.07 -11.57 -13.67
N TYR A 235 -1.18 -11.91 -13.37
CA TYR A 235 -2.07 -12.60 -14.32
C TYR A 235 -2.69 -11.71 -15.39
N LYS A 236 -2.64 -10.38 -15.24
CA LYS A 236 -3.18 -9.41 -16.20
C LYS A 236 -2.12 -8.85 -17.15
N LYS A 237 -0.84 -9.12 -16.88
CA LYS A 237 0.28 -8.85 -17.78
C LYS A 237 0.23 -9.83 -18.96
#